data_AF-A0A3A0FF38-F1
#
_entry.id   AF-A0A3A0FF38-F1
#
_cell.length_a   1.000
_cell.length_b   1.000
_cell.length_c   1.000
_cell.angle_alpha   90.00
_cell.angle_beta   90.00
_cell.angle_gamma   90.00
#
_symmetry.space_group_name_H-M   'P 1'
#
loop_
_entity.id
_entity.type
_entity.pdbx_description
1 polymer ?
#
loop_
_entity_poly.entity_id
_entity_poly.type
_entity_poly.pdbx_seq_one_letter_code
_entity_poly.pdbx_strand_id
1 'polypeptide(L)'
;MNGTATLFTITTTNAFDYYDRPRAPYVGFPMPTASVSPFPGPGGGKGVYIEVRNQEFVTESAHLSLAPTMAIVPKGAFLPGFESGAPLVEQFAPMRSYLDATPIASWTVARGDVIGFSGDSGYSEAPHLHYTIRRTAGGSLLCPTAEDGFADGGWLFR
;
A
#
# COMPACT_ATOMS: atom_id res chain seq x y z
N MET A 1 -7.58 7.42 11.61
CA MET A 1 -8.98 7.92 11.46
C MET A 1 -9.92 6.86 11.99
N ASN A 2 -11.14 7.20 12.42
CA ASN A 2 -12.16 6.19 12.69
C ASN A 2 -12.76 5.73 11.37
N GLY A 3 -12.94 4.42 11.17
CA GLY A 3 -13.47 3.87 9.93
C GLY A 3 -13.34 2.36 9.82
N THR A 4 -13.51 1.85 8.60
CA THR A 4 -13.29 0.44 8.27
C THR A 4 -11.95 0.30 7.56
N ALA A 5 -11.04 -0.48 8.15
CA ALA A 5 -9.80 -0.91 7.52
C ALA A 5 -10.06 -2.17 6.69
N THR A 6 -9.49 -2.22 5.49
CA THR A 6 -9.47 -3.42 4.64
C THR A 6 -8.05 -3.67 4.18
N LEU A 7 -7.52 -4.85 4.52
CA LEU A 7 -6.22 -5.32 4.07
C LEU A 7 -6.34 -5.90 2.67
N PHE A 8 -5.57 -5.36 1.74
CA PHE A 8 -5.45 -5.82 0.37
C PHE A 8 -4.05 -6.36 0.12
N THR A 9 -3.94 -7.31 -0.82
CA THR A 9 -2.65 -7.78 -1.33
C THR A 9 -2.73 -7.96 -2.84
N ILE A 10 -1.79 -7.34 -3.54
CA ILE A 10 -1.48 -7.59 -4.95
C ILE A 10 -0.36 -8.62 -5.02
N THR A 11 0.75 -8.31 -4.33
CA THR A 11 1.92 -9.18 -4.20
C THR A 11 2.63 -8.91 -2.88
N THR A 12 3.31 -9.91 -2.33
CA THR A 12 4.18 -9.80 -1.15
C THR A 12 5.64 -9.55 -1.50
N THR A 13 6.01 -9.75 -2.77
CA THR A 13 7.40 -9.64 -3.22
C THR A 13 7.72 -8.21 -3.67
N ASN A 14 8.96 -7.79 -3.49
CA ASN A 14 9.45 -6.53 -4.04
C ASN A 14 9.82 -6.72 -5.53
N ALA A 15 9.41 -5.79 -6.39
CA ALA A 15 9.64 -5.89 -7.83
C ALA A 15 11.14 -5.84 -8.20
N PHE A 16 11.96 -5.07 -7.49
CA PHE A 16 13.41 -5.03 -7.72
C PHE A 16 14.05 -6.38 -7.43
N ASP A 17 13.64 -7.06 -6.35
CA ASP A 17 14.18 -8.38 -6.00
C ASP A 17 13.70 -9.44 -7.00
N TYR A 18 12.42 -9.39 -7.38
CA TYR A 18 11.84 -10.34 -8.33
C TYR A 18 12.51 -10.28 -9.71
N TYR A 19 12.82 -9.08 -10.19
CA TYR A 19 13.44 -8.86 -11.50
C TYR A 19 14.96 -8.74 -11.45
N ASP A 20 15.59 -8.99 -10.30
CA ASP A 20 17.03 -8.85 -10.07
C ASP A 20 17.57 -7.50 -10.58
N ARG A 21 16.92 -6.41 -10.14
CA ARG A 21 17.29 -5.04 -10.50
C ARG A 21 17.87 -4.32 -9.28
N PRO A 22 18.98 -3.58 -9.45
CA PRO A 22 19.53 -2.79 -8.36
C PRO A 22 18.59 -1.64 -8.01
N ARG A 23 18.34 -1.43 -6.72
CA ARG A 23 17.54 -0.31 -6.19
C ARG A 23 18.34 1.00 -6.11
N ALA A 24 19.66 0.91 -5.92
CA ALA A 24 20.56 2.04 -5.69
C ALA A 24 20.43 3.20 -6.70
N PRO A 25 20.22 2.97 -8.01
CA PRO A 25 20.03 4.06 -8.99
C PRO A 25 18.80 4.93 -8.75
N TYR A 26 17.86 4.49 -7.91
CA TYR A 26 16.56 5.11 -7.69
C TYR A 26 16.42 5.79 -6.33
N VAL A 27 17.41 5.66 -5.44
CA VAL A 27 17.35 6.18 -4.06
C VAL A 27 18.11 7.50 -3.93
N GLY A 28 17.45 8.52 -3.35
CA GLY A 28 18.07 9.78 -2.92
C GLY A 28 18.38 10.76 -4.07
N PHE A 29 19.40 10.45 -4.88
CA PHE A 29 19.75 11.19 -6.08
C PHE A 29 19.65 10.24 -7.27
N PRO A 30 18.46 10.12 -7.89
CA PRO A 30 18.28 9.19 -9.00
C PRO A 30 19.27 9.50 -10.10
N MET A 31 19.99 8.48 -10.56
CA MET A 31 20.95 8.66 -11.65
C MET A 31 20.18 9.07 -12.92
N PRO A 32 20.62 10.10 -13.67
CA PRO A 32 19.91 10.55 -14.87
C PRO A 32 19.73 9.46 -15.95
N THR A 33 20.52 8.39 -15.85
CA THR A 33 20.52 7.23 -16.76
C THR A 33 19.62 6.09 -16.28
N ALA A 34 19.01 6.18 -15.10
CA ALA A 34 18.10 5.16 -14.60
C ALA A 34 16.84 5.09 -15.48
N SER A 35 16.41 3.88 -15.84
CA SER A 35 15.17 3.70 -16.61
C SER A 35 13.98 4.13 -15.78
N VAL A 36 13.08 4.91 -16.35
CA VAL A 36 11.79 5.28 -15.72
C VAL A 36 10.95 4.05 -15.42
N SER A 37 11.06 3.00 -16.25
CA SER A 37 10.45 1.69 -15.99
C SER A 37 11.54 0.61 -15.97
N PRO A 38 12.07 0.21 -14.80
CA PRO A 38 13.12 -0.81 -14.71
C PRO A 38 12.66 -2.24 -15.05
N PHE A 39 11.34 -2.47 -15.09
CA PHE A 39 10.75 -3.80 -15.10
C PHE A 39 10.09 -4.13 -16.42
N PRO A 40 10.34 -5.33 -16.99
CA PRO A 40 9.75 -5.77 -18.25
C PRO A 40 8.30 -6.26 -18.11
N GLY A 41 7.75 -6.31 -16.90
CA GLY A 41 6.45 -6.91 -16.60
C GLY A 41 5.72 -6.20 -15.45
N PRO A 42 4.73 -6.86 -14.80
CA PRO A 42 3.97 -6.24 -13.72
C PRO A 42 4.88 -5.76 -12.57
N GLY A 43 4.69 -4.52 -12.13
CA GLY A 43 5.44 -3.95 -11.01
C GLY A 43 4.85 -4.23 -9.63
N GLY A 44 3.69 -4.87 -9.53
CA GLY A 44 3.02 -5.12 -8.24
C GLY A 44 2.43 -3.87 -7.53
N GLY A 45 2.73 -2.67 -8.03
CA GLY A 45 2.19 -1.40 -7.53
C GLY A 45 2.38 -1.26 -6.02
N LYS A 46 1.27 -1.12 -5.29
CA LYS A 46 1.24 -0.96 -3.83
C LYS A 46 1.71 -2.19 -3.03
N GLY A 47 1.80 -3.37 -3.66
CA GLY A 47 2.09 -4.62 -2.97
C GLY A 47 0.98 -5.00 -1.97
N VAL A 48 1.32 -5.02 -0.68
CA VAL A 48 0.39 -5.17 0.44
C VAL A 48 0.02 -3.79 0.93
N TYR A 49 -1.28 -3.53 1.09
CA TYR A 49 -1.74 -2.22 1.55
C TYR A 49 -3.03 -2.32 2.35
N ILE A 50 -3.29 -1.31 3.17
CA ILE A 50 -4.55 -1.16 3.87
C ILE A 50 -5.27 0.08 3.36
N GLU A 51 -6.53 -0.09 2.99
CA GLU A 51 -7.47 1.02 2.80
C GLU A 51 -8.21 1.26 4.11
N VAL A 52 -8.21 2.48 4.65
CA VAL A 52 -9.14 2.88 5.71
C VAL A 52 -10.16 3.85 5.15
N ARG A 53 -11.44 3.52 5.28
CA ARG A 53 -12.57 4.28 4.74
C ARG A 53 -13.52 4.73 5.84
N ASN A 54 -13.99 5.98 5.75
CA ASN A 54 -15.13 6.47 6.51
C ASN A 54 -16.05 7.31 5.63
N GLN A 55 -16.96 8.07 6.23
CA GLN A 55 -17.93 8.89 5.51
C GLN A 55 -17.28 10.02 4.68
N GLU A 56 -16.11 10.50 5.08
CA GLU A 56 -15.46 11.68 4.50
C GLU A 56 -14.25 11.33 3.64
N PHE A 57 -13.42 10.37 4.07
CA PHE A 57 -12.15 10.04 3.47
C PHE A 57 -11.97 8.55 3.19
N VAL A 58 -11.14 8.30 2.18
CA VAL A 58 -10.47 7.03 1.93
C VAL A 58 -8.99 7.27 1.98
N THR A 59 -8.29 6.51 2.80
CA THR A 59 -6.83 6.56 2.94
C THR A 59 -6.25 5.21 2.58
N GLU A 60 -5.05 5.20 2.01
CA GLU A 60 -4.34 3.96 1.71
C GLU A 60 -2.93 4.03 2.28
N SER A 61 -2.48 2.93 2.87
CA SER A 61 -1.16 2.74 3.46
C SER A 61 -0.52 1.52 2.81
N ALA A 62 0.45 1.73 1.91
CA ALA A 62 1.00 0.71 1.04
C ALA A 62 2.45 0.31 1.38
N HIS A 63 2.95 -0.70 0.65
CA HIS A 63 4.24 -1.36 0.85
C HIS A 63 4.36 -2.02 2.23
N LEU A 64 3.26 -2.54 2.76
CA LEU A 64 3.27 -3.19 4.08
C LEU A 64 3.96 -4.56 4.03
N SER A 65 4.43 -5.02 5.18
CA SER A 65 4.85 -6.41 5.35
C SER A 65 3.64 -7.27 5.75
N LEU A 66 3.31 -8.29 4.94
CA LEU A 66 2.06 -9.05 5.10
C LEU A 66 2.01 -9.83 6.42
N ALA A 67 3.03 -10.62 6.72
CA ALA A 67 3.03 -11.50 7.89
C ALA A 67 2.81 -10.77 9.23
N PRO A 68 3.60 -9.72 9.58
CA PRO A 68 3.37 -8.98 10.81
C PRO A 68 2.05 -8.19 10.78
N THR A 69 1.61 -7.70 9.61
CA THR A 69 0.32 -7.02 9.47
C THR A 69 -0.85 -7.97 9.73
N MET A 70 -0.79 -9.21 9.23
CA MET A 70 -1.83 -10.21 9.50
C MET A 70 -1.88 -10.64 10.96
N ALA A 71 -0.77 -10.60 11.68
CA ALA A 71 -0.71 -11.02 13.09
C ALA A 71 -1.57 -10.13 14.01
N ILE A 72 -1.89 -8.90 13.59
CA ILE A 72 -2.74 -7.96 14.34
C ILE A 72 -4.17 -7.89 13.79
N VAL A 73 -4.47 -8.59 12.69
CA VAL A 73 -5.84 -8.65 12.16
C VAL A 73 -6.73 -9.43 13.14
N PRO A 74 -7.91 -8.89 13.53
CA PRO A 74 -8.82 -9.61 14.41
C PRO A 74 -9.24 -10.95 13.80
N LYS A 75 -9.30 -12.03 14.60
CA LYS A 75 -9.57 -13.40 14.09
C LYS A 75 -10.86 -13.51 13.25
N GLY A 76 -11.90 -12.74 13.58
CA GLY A 76 -13.17 -12.74 12.86
C GLY A 76 -13.24 -11.76 11.67
N ALA A 77 -12.14 -11.08 11.36
CA ALA A 77 -12.09 -10.05 10.30
C ALA A 77 -11.62 -10.59 8.95
N PHE A 78 -11.10 -11.81 8.87
CA PHE A 78 -10.69 -12.42 7.61
C PHE A 78 -11.91 -12.67 6.70
N LEU A 79 -11.75 -12.35 5.42
CA LEU A 79 -12.78 -12.59 4.42
C LEU A 79 -12.83 -14.08 4.03
N PRO A 80 -13.95 -14.56 3.45
CA PRO A 80 -14.09 -15.97 3.08
C PRO A 80 -12.94 -16.46 2.19
N GLY A 81 -12.34 -17.59 2.56
CA GLY A 81 -11.19 -18.17 1.87
C GLY A 81 -9.83 -17.70 2.37
N PHE A 82 -9.78 -16.84 3.38
CA PHE A 82 -8.54 -16.37 4.01
C PHE A 82 -8.51 -16.66 5.50
N GLU A 83 -7.31 -16.91 6.01
CA GLU A 83 -7.01 -17.08 7.42
C GLU A 83 -5.59 -16.59 7.73
N SER A 84 -5.27 -16.41 9.01
CA SER A 84 -3.92 -16.02 9.43
C SER A 84 -2.89 -17.13 9.15
N GLY A 85 -1.80 -16.84 8.45
CA GLY A 85 -0.68 -17.78 8.33
C GLY A 85 0.27 -17.54 7.15
N ALA A 86 1.35 -18.34 7.12
CA ALA A 86 2.36 -18.37 6.06
C ALA A 86 1.84 -18.67 4.63
N PRO A 87 0.77 -19.45 4.40
CA PRO A 87 0.31 -19.78 3.04
C PRO A 87 -0.01 -18.55 2.17
N LEU A 88 -0.45 -17.45 2.78
CA LEU A 88 -0.76 -16.23 2.01
C LEU A 88 0.51 -15.55 1.49
N VAL A 89 1.62 -15.60 2.22
CA VAL A 89 2.88 -14.99 1.75
C VAL A 89 3.32 -15.64 0.45
N GLU A 90 3.28 -16.97 0.39
CA GLU A 90 3.64 -17.75 -0.79
C GLU A 90 2.61 -17.60 -1.91
N GLN A 91 1.30 -17.64 -1.58
CA GLN A 91 0.22 -17.47 -2.56
C GLN A 91 0.31 -16.14 -3.31
N PHE A 92 0.71 -15.07 -2.63
CA PHE A 92 0.86 -13.73 -3.19
C PHE A 92 2.31 -13.39 -3.59
N ALA A 93 3.25 -14.32 -3.51
CA ALA A 93 4.63 -14.08 -3.94
C ALA A 93 4.80 -13.74 -5.44
N PRO A 94 4.03 -14.33 -6.39
CA PRO A 94 4.16 -13.98 -7.80
C PRO A 94 3.83 -12.51 -8.09
N MET A 95 4.55 -11.89 -9.04
CA MET A 95 4.23 -10.54 -9.52
C MET A 95 2.88 -10.52 -10.24
N ARG A 96 2.08 -9.48 -9.98
CA ARG A 96 0.73 -9.30 -10.56
C ARG A 96 0.51 -7.87 -11.01
N SER A 97 -0.48 -7.65 -11.86
CA SER A 97 -0.89 -6.30 -12.24
C SER A 97 -1.27 -5.50 -11.00
N TYR A 98 -0.96 -4.20 -11.00
CA TYR A 98 -1.40 -3.31 -9.91
C TYR A 98 -2.94 -3.18 -9.83
N LEU A 99 -3.65 -3.65 -10.86
CA LEU A 99 -5.11 -3.71 -10.92
C LEU A 99 -5.69 -4.95 -10.19
N ASP A 100 -4.88 -5.97 -9.93
CA ASP A 100 -5.33 -7.27 -9.40
C ASP A 100 -5.23 -7.33 -7.86
N ALA A 101 -5.80 -6.33 -7.18
CA ALA A 101 -5.78 -6.26 -5.73
C ALA A 101 -6.83 -7.21 -5.10
N THR A 102 -6.39 -8.07 -4.19
CA THR A 102 -7.25 -9.01 -3.47
C THR A 102 -7.50 -8.56 -2.04
N PRO A 103 -8.75 -8.32 -1.60
CA PRO A 103 -9.05 -8.05 -0.21
C PRO A 103 -8.94 -9.36 0.62
N ILE A 104 -8.24 -9.30 1.74
CA ILE A 104 -7.96 -10.45 2.62
C ILE A 104 -8.72 -10.37 3.94
N ALA A 105 -8.86 -9.16 4.51
CA ALA A 105 -9.53 -8.95 5.78
C ALA A 105 -10.14 -7.55 5.87
N SER A 106 -11.18 -7.39 6.68
CA SER A 106 -11.83 -6.10 6.95
C SER A 106 -12.30 -5.97 8.39
N TRP A 107 -11.98 -4.85 9.07
CA TRP A 107 -12.34 -4.61 10.46
C TRP A 107 -12.52 -3.12 10.77
N THR A 108 -13.22 -2.83 11.87
CA THR A 108 -13.37 -1.45 12.36
C THR A 108 -12.10 -1.00 13.09
N VAL A 109 -11.69 0.24 12.87
CA VAL A 109 -10.53 0.87 13.51
C VAL A 109 -10.87 2.27 14.02
N ALA A 110 -10.13 2.70 15.04
CA ALA A 110 -10.14 4.03 15.59
C ALA A 110 -8.81 4.76 15.31
N ARG A 111 -8.80 6.09 15.46
CA ARG A 111 -7.56 6.87 15.45
C ARG A 111 -6.64 6.38 16.59
N GLY A 112 -5.40 6.05 16.23
CA GLY A 112 -4.39 5.56 17.16
C GLY A 112 -4.17 4.05 17.09
N ASP A 113 -5.10 3.31 16.48
CA ASP A 113 -4.94 1.87 16.29
C ASP A 113 -3.80 1.57 15.31
N VAL A 114 -3.02 0.54 15.63
CA VAL A 114 -2.05 -0.04 14.71
C VAL A 114 -2.84 -0.84 13.67
N ILE A 115 -2.69 -0.49 12.39
CA ILE A 115 -3.37 -1.19 11.29
C ILE A 115 -2.43 -2.10 10.49
N GLY A 116 -1.13 -1.83 10.49
CA GLY A 116 -0.14 -2.65 9.80
C GLY A 116 1.29 -2.22 10.07
N PHE A 117 2.24 -2.91 9.44
CA PHE A 117 3.67 -2.68 9.61
C PHE A 117 4.31 -2.36 8.26
N SER A 118 5.09 -1.29 8.21
CA SER A 118 5.83 -0.88 7.01
C SER A 118 6.79 -1.98 6.54
N GLY A 119 6.92 -2.14 5.23
CA GLY A 119 7.89 -2.99 4.57
C GLY A 119 8.25 -2.37 3.22
N ASP A 120 8.43 -3.22 2.22
CA ASP A 120 8.80 -2.84 0.86
C ASP A 120 8.12 -3.71 -0.21
N SER A 121 6.94 -4.27 0.06
CA SER A 121 6.22 -5.10 -0.92
C SER A 121 5.80 -4.30 -2.16
N GLY A 122 5.72 -4.96 -3.33
CA GLY A 122 5.36 -4.31 -4.59
C GLY A 122 6.49 -3.49 -5.21
N TYR A 123 6.16 -2.36 -5.82
CA TYR A 123 7.14 -1.44 -6.39
C TYR A 123 7.65 -0.49 -5.29
N SER A 124 8.82 -0.78 -4.72
CA SER A 124 9.39 0.03 -3.65
C SER A 124 10.92 -0.01 -3.65
N GLU A 125 11.57 1.15 -3.69
CA GLU A 125 13.03 1.26 -3.72
C GLU A 125 13.69 1.00 -2.36
N ALA A 126 12.97 1.23 -1.27
CA ALA A 126 13.44 1.07 0.10
C ALA A 126 12.24 0.90 1.04
N PRO A 127 12.40 0.29 2.24
CA PRO A 127 11.33 0.21 3.21
C PRO A 127 10.78 1.59 3.57
N HIS A 128 9.51 1.84 3.22
CA HIS A 128 8.83 3.10 3.47
C HIS A 128 7.32 2.91 3.48
N LEU A 129 6.59 3.92 3.95
CA LEU A 129 5.15 3.98 3.87
C LEU A 129 4.74 4.89 2.72
N HIS A 130 4.01 4.35 1.74
CA HIS A 130 3.32 5.18 0.75
C HIS A 130 1.89 5.44 1.25
N TYR A 131 1.59 6.69 1.57
CA TYR A 131 0.29 7.11 2.08
C TYR A 131 -0.46 7.97 1.07
N THR A 132 -1.71 7.63 0.79
CA THR A 132 -2.62 8.44 -0.02
C THR A 132 -3.89 8.76 0.74
N ILE A 133 -4.55 9.85 0.35
CA ILE A 133 -5.88 10.21 0.83
C ILE A 133 -6.70 10.81 -0.30
N ARG A 134 -8.00 10.54 -0.29
CA ARG A 134 -8.99 11.17 -1.15
C ARG A 134 -10.32 11.29 -0.42
N ARG A 135 -11.22 12.11 -0.94
CA ARG A 135 -12.60 12.18 -0.44
C ARG A 135 -13.35 10.88 -0.78
N THR A 136 -14.25 10.45 0.11
CA THR A 136 -15.10 9.27 -0.11
C THR A 136 -16.04 9.48 -1.28
N ALA A 137 -16.50 10.71 -1.52
CA ALA A 137 -17.30 11.10 -2.68
C ALA A 137 -16.58 10.91 -4.03
N GLY A 138 -15.27 10.61 -4.02
CA GLY A 138 -14.44 10.43 -5.21
C GLY A 138 -13.55 11.64 -5.49
N GLY A 139 -13.05 11.73 -6.72
CA GLY A 139 -12.14 12.78 -7.17
C GLY A 139 -10.65 12.44 -7.03
N SER A 140 -9.81 13.45 -7.21
CA SER A 140 -8.35 13.33 -7.15
C SER A 140 -7.84 13.02 -5.75
N LEU A 141 -6.62 12.48 -5.67
CA LEU A 141 -5.87 12.41 -4.40
C LEU A 141 -5.64 13.81 -3.86
N LEU A 142 -5.73 13.97 -2.54
CA LEU A 142 -5.49 15.26 -1.90
C LEU A 142 -3.98 15.51 -1.77
N CYS A 143 -3.54 16.68 -2.21
CA CYS A 143 -2.15 17.08 -2.13
C CYS A 143 -1.90 17.80 -0.79
N PRO A 144 -0.89 17.40 0.01
CA PRO A 144 -0.59 18.10 1.25
C PRO A 144 0.01 19.50 1.03
N THR A 145 0.30 19.92 -0.21
CA THR A 145 0.84 21.25 -0.51
C THR A 145 -0.20 22.36 -0.46
N ALA A 146 0.18 23.54 0.00
CA ALA A 146 -0.64 24.76 -0.04
C ALA A 146 -0.44 25.59 -1.33
N GLU A 147 0.33 25.07 -2.30
CA GLU A 147 0.55 25.74 -3.58
C GLU A 147 -0.74 25.93 -4.38
N ASP A 148 -0.78 27.02 -5.14
CA ASP A 148 -1.90 27.35 -6.02
C ASP A 148 -2.12 26.26 -7.08
N GLY A 149 -3.38 26.01 -7.43
CA GLY A 149 -3.78 25.03 -8.44
C GLY A 149 -4.09 23.63 -7.89
N PHE A 150 -3.79 23.35 -6.61
CA PHE A 150 -4.21 22.11 -5.95
C PHE A 150 -5.55 22.29 -5.22
N ALA A 151 -6.60 21.63 -5.74
CA ALA A 151 -7.89 21.59 -5.07
C ALA A 151 -7.75 21.00 -3.66
N ASP A 152 -8.27 21.72 -2.65
CA ASP A 152 -8.16 21.35 -1.24
C ASP A 152 -6.70 21.16 -0.74
N GLY A 153 -5.76 21.93 -1.31
CA GLY A 153 -4.35 21.93 -0.93
C GLY A 153 -4.10 22.32 0.53
N GLY A 154 -3.10 21.72 1.16
CA GLY A 154 -2.69 22.04 2.53
C GLY A 154 -3.63 21.45 3.58
N TRP A 155 -4.50 20.52 3.20
CA TRP A 155 -5.45 19.83 4.09
C TRP A 155 -4.78 19.21 5.33
N LEU A 156 -3.51 18.79 5.20
CA LEU A 156 -2.73 18.20 6.30
C LEU A 156 -2.33 19.23 7.37
N PHE A 157 -2.32 20.52 7.02
CA PHE A 157 -1.87 21.61 7.88
C PHE A 157 -3.00 22.44 8.49
N ARG A 158 -4.26 22.05 8.27
CA ARG A 158 -5.45 22.75 8.77
C ARG A 158 -6.05 22.06 9.99
#